data_AF-A0A2D4MCP6-F1
#
_entry.id   AF-A0A2D4MCP6-F1
#
_cell.length_a   1.000
_cell.length_b   1.000
_cell.length_c   1.000
_cell.angle_alpha   90.00
_cell.angle_beta   90.00
_cell.angle_gamma   90.00
#
_symmetry.space_group_name_H-M   'P 1'
#
loop_
_entity.id
_entity.type
_entity.pdbx_description
1 polymer ?
#
loop_
_entity_poly.entity_id
_entity_poly.type
_entity_poly.pdbx_seq_one_letter_code
_entity_poly.pdbx_strand_id
1 'polypeptide(L)'
;PLNSWQIDGEEMEVVTDFIFLGSKITADGDCSQEIKRCLLLGRKAMANLGNTLKSRAIPLLTKVRRVKAMVFPVATYGRENWTTRKAERQRMEAFELWFWRRLLRGDQTG
;
A
#
# COMPACT_ATOMS: atom_id res chain seq x y z
N PRO A 1 -7.72 -14.18 -29.46
CA PRO A 1 -7.14 -12.90 -29.00
C PRO A 1 -7.72 -11.75 -29.82
N LEU A 2 -8.19 -10.68 -29.17
CA LEU A 2 -8.61 -9.49 -29.90
C LEU A 2 -7.35 -8.72 -30.27
N ASN A 3 -7.02 -8.76 -31.55
CA ASN A 3 -5.72 -8.29 -32.06
C ASN A 3 -5.74 -6.82 -32.47
N SER A 4 -6.91 -6.17 -32.46
CA SER A 4 -7.06 -4.73 -32.64
C SER A 4 -8.39 -4.27 -32.04
N TRP A 5 -8.35 -3.12 -31.36
CA TRP A 5 -9.52 -2.41 -30.88
C TRP A 5 -9.39 -0.96 -31.34
N GLN A 6 -10.47 -0.41 -31.89
CA GLN A 6 -10.52 0.97 -32.36
C GLN A 6 -11.52 1.77 -31.53
N ILE A 7 -11.14 2.99 -31.16
CA ILE A 7 -12.03 3.99 -30.57
C ILE A 7 -12.00 5.19 -31.52
N ASP A 8 -13.17 5.65 -31.96
CA ASP A 8 -13.32 6.76 -32.92
C ASP A 8 -12.49 6.62 -34.23
N GLY A 9 -12.18 5.39 -34.63
CA GLY A 9 -11.40 5.08 -35.83
C GLY A 9 -9.88 5.07 -35.63
N GLU A 10 -9.37 5.34 -34.42
CA GLU A 10 -7.96 5.18 -34.08
C GLU A 10 -7.67 3.80 -33.48
N GLU A 11 -6.62 3.13 -33.96
CA GLU A 11 -6.13 1.90 -33.35
C GLU A 11 -5.48 2.18 -32.00
N MET A 12 -5.94 1.46 -30.98
CA MET A 12 -5.43 1.62 -29.62
C MET A 12 -4.22 0.72 -29.39
N GLU A 13 -3.14 1.29 -28.85
CA GLU A 13 -1.93 0.53 -28.52
C GLU A 13 -2.21 -0.45 -27.37
N VAL A 14 -1.88 -1.73 -27.58
CA VAL A 14 -1.98 -2.78 -26.56
C VAL A 14 -0.67 -2.84 -25.78
N VAL A 15 -0.68 -2.31 -24.56
CA VAL A 15 0.48 -2.34 -23.65
C VAL A 15 0.36 -3.44 -22.58
N THR A 16 1.49 -3.99 -22.15
CA THR A 16 1.53 -5.02 -21.10
C THR A 16 1.26 -4.46 -19.71
N ASP A 17 1.63 -3.19 -19.49
CA ASP A 17 1.41 -2.48 -18.25
C ASP A 17 1.36 -0.97 -18.46
N PHE A 18 0.62 -0.27 -17.61
CA PHE A 18 0.53 1.20 -17.63
C PHE A 18 0.29 1.75 -16.21
N ILE A 19 0.65 3.03 -16.02
CA ILE A 19 0.38 3.73 -14.76
C ILE A 19 -0.89 4.55 -14.93
N PHE A 20 -1.90 4.25 -14.12
CA PHE A 20 -3.16 4.99 -14.07
C PHE A 20 -3.41 5.52 -12.66
N LEU A 21 -3.59 6.84 -12.54
CA LEU A 21 -3.76 7.51 -11.25
C LEU A 21 -2.69 7.11 -10.22
N GLY A 22 -1.46 6.89 -10.67
CA GLY A 22 -0.34 6.46 -9.83
C GLY A 22 -0.27 4.96 -9.50
N SER A 23 -1.28 4.17 -9.89
CA SER A 23 -1.32 2.71 -9.72
C SER A 23 -0.83 1.99 -10.98
N LYS A 24 -0.01 0.95 -10.82
CA LYS A 24 0.39 0.09 -11.94
C LYS A 24 -0.71 -0.93 -12.25
N ILE A 25 -1.22 -0.89 -13.48
CA ILE A 25 -2.20 -1.83 -14.02
C ILE A 25 -1.47 -2.71 -15.02
N THR A 26 -1.65 -4.03 -14.93
CA THR A 26 -1.04 -5.01 -15.84
C THR A 26 -2.12 -5.69 -16.68
N ALA A 27 -1.78 -6.09 -17.90
CA ALA A 27 -2.71 -6.70 -18.86
C ALA A 27 -3.32 -8.03 -18.37
N ASP A 28 -2.63 -8.74 -17.47
CA ASP A 28 -3.10 -9.97 -16.81
C ASP A 28 -3.95 -9.71 -15.55
N GLY A 29 -4.13 -8.44 -15.17
CA GLY A 29 -4.88 -8.03 -13.99
C GLY A 29 -4.18 -8.38 -12.67
N ASP A 30 -2.87 -8.64 -12.68
CA ASP A 30 -2.10 -8.95 -11.47
C ASP A 30 -1.76 -7.70 -10.65
N CYS A 31 -2.47 -7.53 -9.54
CA CYS A 31 -2.21 -6.43 -8.61
C CYS A 31 -1.02 -6.70 -7.68
N SER A 32 -0.35 -7.86 -7.75
CA SER A 32 0.67 -8.25 -6.77
C SER A 32 1.85 -7.29 -6.71
N GLN A 33 2.26 -6.71 -7.85
CA GLN A 33 3.38 -5.77 -7.94
C GLN A 33 3.01 -4.40 -7.35
N GLU A 34 1.79 -3.91 -7.62
CA GLU A 34 1.30 -2.66 -7.06
C GLU A 34 1.13 -2.78 -5.54
N ILE A 35 0.59 -3.92 -5.05
CA ILE A 35 0.46 -4.18 -3.62
C ILE A 35 1.83 -4.17 -2.94
N LYS A 36 2.83 -4.86 -3.51
CA LYS A 36 4.20 -4.83 -2.98
C LYS A 36 4.76 -3.41 -2.92
N ARG A 37 4.52 -2.60 -3.95
CA ARG A 37 4.94 -1.19 -4.02
C ARG A 37 4.27 -0.35 -2.93
N CYS A 38 2.94 -0.41 -2.80
CA CYS A 38 2.19 0.30 -1.76
C CYS A 38 2.66 -0.07 -0.35
N LEU A 39 2.85 -1.38 -0.08
CA LEU A 39 3.35 -1.85 1.21
C LEU A 39 4.80 -1.37 1.48
N LEU A 40 5.66 -1.32 0.47
CA LEU A 40 7.02 -0.77 0.60
C LEU A 40 6.99 0.72 0.93
N LEU A 41 6.12 1.49 0.27
CA LEU A 41 5.93 2.92 0.56
C LEU A 41 5.39 3.13 1.98
N GLY A 42 4.43 2.31 2.42
CA GLY A 42 3.94 2.32 3.80
C GLY A 42 5.04 2.03 4.82
N ARG A 43 5.91 1.05 4.55
CA ARG A 43 7.09 0.76 5.41
C ARG A 43 8.05 1.95 5.47
N LYS A 44 8.31 2.61 4.34
CA LYS A 44 9.16 3.81 4.28
C LYS A 44 8.55 4.97 5.09
N ALA A 45 7.24 5.20 4.95
CA ALA A 45 6.53 6.21 5.74
C ALA A 45 6.62 5.92 7.24
N MET A 46 6.45 4.65 7.64
CA MET A 46 6.62 4.23 9.04
C MET A 46 8.06 4.45 9.54
N ALA A 47 9.07 4.18 8.72
CA ALA A 47 10.47 4.41 9.06
C ALA A 47 10.76 5.91 9.29
N ASN A 48 10.22 6.79 8.44
CA ASN A 48 10.34 8.24 8.58
C ASN A 48 9.70 8.76 9.89
N LEU A 49 8.65 8.10 10.37
CA LEU A 49 8.01 8.41 11.66
C LEU A 49 8.71 7.76 12.86
N GLY A 50 9.66 6.84 12.63
CA GLY A 50 10.19 5.95 13.66
C GLY A 50 10.76 6.65 14.88
N ASN A 51 11.50 7.75 14.71
CA ASN A 51 12.08 8.49 15.84
C ASN A 51 11.00 9.16 16.70
N THR A 52 9.96 9.72 16.06
CA THR A 52 8.88 10.37 16.80
C THR A 52 7.95 9.35 17.48
N LEU A 53 7.75 8.18 16.88
CA LEU A 53 6.95 7.10 17.49
C LEU A 53 7.64 6.46 18.71
N LYS A 54 8.98 6.51 18.78
CA LYS A 54 9.75 6.07 19.95
C LYS A 54 9.71 7.06 21.12
N SER A 55 9.37 8.33 20.89
CA SER A 55 9.35 9.34 21.96
C SER A 55 8.27 9.03 22.99
N ARG A 56 8.62 9.00 24.28
CA ARG A 56 7.68 8.84 25.39
C ARG A 56 6.85 10.09 25.67
N ALA A 57 7.33 11.25 25.23
CA ALA A 57 6.62 12.52 25.40
C ALA A 57 5.30 12.59 24.61
N ILE A 58 5.12 11.69 23.63
CA ILE A 58 3.93 11.67 22.79
C ILE A 58 3.01 10.53 23.26
N PRO A 59 1.73 10.83 23.60
CA PRO A 59 0.78 9.80 23.99
C PRO A 59 0.57 8.73 22.91
N LEU A 60 0.37 7.49 23.33
CA LEU A 60 0.12 6.36 22.42
C LEU A 60 -1.04 6.65 21.46
N LEU A 61 -2.13 7.23 21.95
CA LEU A 61 -3.29 7.59 21.12
C LEU A 61 -2.92 8.55 19.98
N THR A 62 -2.06 9.54 20.25
CA THR A 62 -1.57 10.49 19.24
C THR A 62 -0.68 9.79 18.22
N LYS A 63 0.18 8.85 18.66
CA LYS A 63 0.99 8.03 17.76
C LYS A 63 0.11 7.17 16.84
N VAL A 64 -0.93 6.53 17.38
CA VAL A 64 -1.90 5.74 16.60
C VAL A 64 -2.59 6.61 15.55
N ARG A 65 -3.11 7.78 15.94
CA ARG A 65 -3.77 8.72 15.01
C ARG A 65 -2.83 9.15 13.90
N ARG A 66 -1.61 9.54 14.24
CA ARG A 66 -0.61 9.97 13.26
C ARG A 66 -0.28 8.89 12.26
N VAL A 67 -0.08 7.65 12.72
CA VAL A 67 0.24 6.56 11.79
C VAL A 67 -0.97 6.17 10.92
N LYS A 68 -2.17 6.11 11.50
CA LYS A 68 -3.40 5.91 10.72
C LYS A 68 -3.61 7.00 9.66
N ALA A 69 -3.21 8.24 9.93
CA ALA A 69 -3.35 9.34 8.97
C ALA A 69 -2.26 9.35 7.88
N MET A 70 -1.04 8.89 8.17
CA MET A 70 0.11 9.04 7.26
C MET A 70 0.58 7.74 6.59
N VAL A 71 0.37 6.58 7.19
CA VAL A 71 0.91 5.29 6.70
C VAL A 71 -0.17 4.42 6.09
N PHE A 72 -1.34 4.33 6.71
CA PHE A 72 -2.44 3.50 6.20
C PHE A 72 -2.91 3.94 4.81
N PRO A 73 -3.17 5.24 4.54
CA PRO A 73 -3.60 5.67 3.22
C PRO A 73 -2.61 5.32 2.10
N VAL A 74 -1.30 5.37 2.41
CA VAL A 74 -0.23 5.02 1.46
C VAL A 74 -0.22 3.52 1.18
N ALA A 75 -0.41 2.70 2.22
CA ALA A 75 -0.38 1.24 2.10
C ALA A 75 -1.67 0.65 1.53
N THR A 76 -2.81 1.33 1.67
CA THR A 76 -4.13 0.88 1.20
C THR A 76 -4.61 1.60 -0.05
N TYR A 77 -3.78 2.46 -0.65
CA TYR A 77 -4.12 3.15 -1.88
C TYR A 77 -4.40 2.14 -2.99
N GLY A 78 -5.51 2.32 -3.72
CA GLY A 78 -5.89 1.42 -4.81
C GLY A 78 -6.41 0.04 -4.37
N ARG A 79 -6.66 -0.20 -3.07
CA ARG A 79 -7.19 -1.49 -2.58
C ARG A 79 -8.49 -1.91 -3.26
N GLU A 80 -9.35 -0.95 -3.60
CA GLU A 80 -10.62 -1.20 -4.30
C GLU A 80 -10.41 -1.77 -5.71
N ASN A 81 -9.26 -1.47 -6.32
CA ASN A 81 -8.87 -1.96 -7.64
C ASN A 81 -8.05 -3.25 -7.56
N TRP A 82 -7.75 -3.76 -6.37
CA TRP A 82 -7.01 -5.01 -6.21
C TRP A 82 -7.95 -6.20 -6.33
N THR A 83 -7.58 -7.17 -7.18
CA THR A 83 -8.25 -8.47 -7.17
C THR A 83 -8.11 -9.07 -5.77
N THR A 84 -9.23 -9.40 -5.12
CA THR A 84 -9.34 -9.80 -3.70
C THR A 84 -8.81 -11.22 -3.43
N ARG A 85 -7.67 -11.60 -4.04
CA ARG A 85 -7.02 -12.90 -3.86
C ARG A 85 -6.60 -13.06 -2.39
N LYS A 86 -6.68 -14.29 -1.88
CA LYS A 86 -6.37 -14.62 -0.48
C LYS A 86 -4.94 -14.22 -0.08
N ALA A 87 -3.97 -14.39 -0.98
CA ALA A 87 -2.58 -14.03 -0.74
C ALA A 87 -2.38 -12.52 -0.50
N GLU A 88 -3.14 -11.67 -1.21
CA GLU A 88 -3.05 -10.21 -1.06
C GLU A 88 -3.62 -9.75 0.27
N ARG A 89 -4.77 -10.32 0.67
CA ARG A 89 -5.34 -10.09 2.00
C ARG A 89 -4.35 -10.44 3.10
N GLN A 90 -3.70 -11.60 3.01
CA GLN A 90 -2.69 -12.04 3.98
C GLN A 90 -1.49 -11.07 4.04
N ARG A 91 -1.06 -10.48 2.92
CA ARG A 91 0.02 -9.48 2.90
C ARG A 91 -0.39 -8.19 3.63
N MET A 92 -1.63 -7.75 3.46
CA MET A 92 -2.16 -6.59 4.19
C MET A 92 -2.27 -6.86 5.69
N GLU A 93 -2.80 -8.01 6.08
CA GLU A 93 -2.89 -8.42 7.49
C GLU A 93 -1.49 -8.52 8.13
N ALA A 94 -0.53 -9.10 7.42
CA ALA A 94 0.86 -9.16 7.88
C ALA A 94 1.48 -7.77 8.03
N PHE A 95 1.13 -6.82 7.15
CA PHE A 95 1.57 -5.43 7.25
C PHE A 95 0.96 -4.73 8.47
N GLU A 96 -0.34 -4.90 8.72
CA GLU A 96 -1.02 -4.35 9.90
C GLU A 96 -0.41 -4.89 11.20
N LEU A 97 -0.19 -6.20 11.29
CA LEU A 97 0.46 -6.83 12.45
C LEU A 97 1.89 -6.33 12.65
N TRP A 98 2.67 -6.23 11.59
CA TRP A 98 4.01 -5.66 11.63
C TRP A 98 4.00 -4.22 12.15
N PHE A 99 3.04 -3.42 11.70
CA PHE A 99 2.84 -2.05 12.14
C PHE A 99 2.55 -1.96 13.64
N TRP A 100 1.55 -2.70 14.14
CA TRP A 100 1.17 -2.68 15.56
C TRP A 100 2.33 -3.12 16.45
N ARG A 101 3.07 -4.17 16.05
CA ARG A 101 4.28 -4.60 16.76
C ARG A 101 5.34 -3.51 16.86
N ARG A 102 5.56 -2.75 15.78
CA ARG A 102 6.55 -1.66 15.76
C ARG A 102 6.14 -0.51 16.67
N LEU A 103 4.84 -0.18 16.69
CA LEU A 103 4.30 0.89 17.53
C LEU A 103 4.37 0.55 19.02
N LEU A 104 3.96 -0.67 19.39
CA LEU A 104 3.89 -1.12 20.78
C LEU A 104 5.27 -1.41 21.40
N ARG A 105 6.26 -1.81 20.60
CA ARG A 105 7.64 -2.03 21.10
C ARG A 105 8.29 -0.78 21.69
N GLY A 106 7.95 0.41 21.19
CA GLY A 106 8.46 1.67 21.75
C GLY A 106 7.88 2.02 23.11
N ASP A 107 6.80 1.34 23.51
CA ASP A 107 6.07 1.57 24.76
C ASP A 107 6.41 0.52 25.84
N GLN A 108 6.76 -0.72 25.44
CA GLN A 108 6.94 -1.86 26.34
C GLN A 108 8.34 -2.03 26.96
N THR A 109 9.34 -1.24 26.59
CA THR A 109 10.67 -1.32 27.25
C THR A 109 10.64 -0.53 28.56
N GLY A 110 10.09 -1.13 29.61
CA GLY A 110 10.08 -0.64 30.99
C GLY A 110 10.45 -1.78 31.91
#